data_AF-A0A1J3DJ88-F1
#
_entry.id   AF-A0A1J3DJ88-F1
#
_cell.length_a   1.000
_cell.length_b   1.000
_cell.length_c   1.000
_cell.angle_alpha   90.00
_cell.angle_beta   90.00
_cell.angle_gamma   90.00
#
_symmetry.space_group_name_H-M   'P 1'
#
loop_
_entity.id
_entity.type
_entity.pdbx_description
1 polymer ?
#
loop_
_entity_poly.entity_id
_entity_poly.type
_entity_poly.pdbx_seq_one_letter_code
_entity_poly.pdbx_strand_id
1 'polypeptide(L)'
;MEMRKTFSNDNERDFVGLEQNVNKLVGYLVEEESIQVVSICGMGSIGKTTLARHIFNHEMIKNHFDGVVWVCISQQFTRKYVWETILNRLSSKHDGQRESNMTEDELQEKLFRLLETKKSGTG
;
A
#
# COMPACT_ATOMS: atom_id res chain seq x y z
N MET A 1 -16.76 -16.96 9.29
CA MET A 1 -15.85 -15.82 9.06
C MET A 1 -15.08 -16.13 7.79
N GLU A 2 -15.44 -15.51 6.67
CA GLU A 2 -14.86 -15.87 5.38
C GLU A 2 -13.73 -14.90 5.06
N MET A 3 -12.50 -15.34 5.36
CA MET A 3 -11.32 -14.71 4.79
C MET A 3 -11.45 -14.81 3.27
N ARG A 4 -11.54 -13.68 2.57
CA ARG A 4 -11.33 -13.66 1.13
C ARG A 4 -9.94 -14.24 0.87
N LYS A 5 -9.89 -15.45 0.32
CA LYS A 5 -8.64 -16.01 -0.20
C LYS A 5 -8.09 -15.00 -1.21
N THR A 6 -6.92 -14.44 -0.93
CA THR A 6 -6.15 -13.77 -1.95
C THR A 6 -5.77 -14.83 -2.97
N PHE A 7 -6.11 -14.61 -4.23
CA PHE A 7 -5.61 -15.42 -5.33
C PHE A 7 -4.10 -15.57 -5.16
N SER A 8 -3.64 -16.82 -5.25
CA SER A 8 -2.23 -17.20 -5.16
C SER A 8 -1.36 -16.34 -6.08
N ASN A 9 -0.07 -16.32 -5.80
CA ASN A 9 0.99 -15.69 -6.59
C ASN A 9 1.12 -16.35 -7.98
N ASP A 10 0.07 -16.26 -8.78
CA ASP A 10 0.08 -16.62 -10.19
C ASP A 10 0.81 -15.49 -10.90
N ASN A 11 2.05 -15.79 -11.26
CA ASN A 11 2.80 -15.07 -12.27
C ASN A 11 1.88 -14.58 -13.38
N GLU A 12 1.97 -13.28 -13.63
CA GLU A 12 1.64 -12.56 -14.87
C GLU A 12 0.99 -13.45 -15.93
N ARG A 13 -0.31 -13.72 -15.79
CA ARG A 13 -1.10 -14.14 -16.94
C ARG A 13 -1.20 -12.90 -17.81
N ASP A 14 -0.63 -12.97 -19.01
CA ASP A 14 -0.59 -11.89 -20.01
C ASP A 14 -1.86 -11.05 -19.98
N PHE A 15 -1.73 -9.86 -19.39
CA PHE A 15 -2.85 -8.99 -19.13
C PHE A 15 -2.94 -7.93 -20.21
N VAL A 16 -3.51 -8.33 -21.35
CA VAL A 16 -3.64 -7.49 -22.53
C VAL A 16 -4.73 -6.44 -22.34
N GLY A 17 -4.38 -5.16 -22.46
CA GLY A 17 -5.32 -4.03 -22.53
C GLY A 17 -5.33 -3.08 -21.33
N LEU A 18 -4.51 -3.30 -20.30
CA LEU A 18 -4.39 -2.38 -19.15
C LEU A 18 -3.01 -1.77 -18.97
N GLU A 19 -2.03 -2.17 -19.79
CA GLU A 19 -0.65 -1.72 -19.74
C GLU A 19 -0.58 -0.19 -19.87
N GLN A 20 -1.40 0.40 -20.75
CA GLN A 20 -1.48 1.86 -20.89
C GLN A 20 -1.96 2.55 -19.61
N ASN A 21 -2.95 1.97 -18.91
CA ASN A 21 -3.45 2.54 -17.66
C ASN A 21 -2.45 2.37 -16.52
N VAL A 22 -1.76 1.22 -16.46
CA VAL A 22 -0.68 0.99 -15.50
C VAL A 22 0.43 2.00 -15.73
N ASN A 23 0.96 2.12 -16.95
CA ASN A 23 2.05 3.03 -17.26
C ASN A 23 1.68 4.49 -16.99
N LYS A 24 0.46 4.90 -17.35
CA LYS A 24 -0.04 6.25 -17.07
C LYS A 24 -0.09 6.56 -15.57
N LEU A 25 -0.63 5.65 -14.77
CA LEU A 25 -0.73 5.85 -13.32
C LEU A 25 0.63 5.75 -12.63
N VAL A 26 1.52 4.87 -13.11
CA VAL A 26 2.89 4.80 -12.60
C VAL A 26 3.64 6.09 -12.90
N GLY A 27 3.58 6.61 -14.13
CA GLY A 27 4.20 7.89 -14.50
C GLY A 27 3.72 9.03 -13.59
N TYR A 28 2.40 9.16 -13.43
CA TYR A 28 1.81 10.16 -12.54
C TYR A 28 2.30 10.06 -11.08
N LEU A 29 2.48 8.83 -10.58
CA LEU A 29 2.92 8.59 -9.19
C LEU A 29 4.41 8.83 -8.95
N VAL A 30 5.25 8.77 -9.99
CA VAL A 30 6.70 8.96 -9.86
C VAL A 30 7.20 10.33 -10.32
N GLU A 31 6.35 11.10 -11.01
CA GLU A 31 6.69 12.43 -11.53
C GLU A 31 6.58 13.54 -10.48
N GLU A 32 5.75 13.39 -9.44
CA GLU A 32 5.58 14.42 -8.41
C GLU A 32 6.17 13.99 -7.06
N GLU A 33 6.99 14.86 -6.47
CA GLU A 33 7.49 14.70 -5.08
C GLU A 33 6.44 15.14 -4.02
N SER A 34 5.19 15.37 -4.44
CA SER A 34 4.11 15.85 -3.59
C SER A 34 3.30 14.70 -2.97
N ILE A 35 2.49 14.98 -1.96
CA ILE A 35 1.56 13.97 -1.42
C ILE A 35 0.39 13.82 -2.39
N GLN A 36 0.30 12.67 -3.05
CA GLN A 36 -0.74 12.38 -4.04
C GLN A 36 -1.76 11.36 -3.52
N VAL A 37 -3.03 11.53 -3.91
CA VAL A 37 -4.10 10.57 -3.66
C VAL A 37 -4.77 10.22 -4.98
N VAL A 38 -4.76 8.91 -5.31
CA VAL A 38 -5.37 8.39 -6.55
C VAL A 38 -6.52 7.45 -6.19
N SER A 39 -7.69 7.68 -6.78
CA SER A 39 -8.86 6.82 -6.64
C SER A 39 -9.15 6.07 -7.93
N ILE A 40 -9.31 4.74 -7.84
CA ILE A 40 -9.70 3.88 -8.97
C ILE A 40 -11.18 3.52 -8.80
N CYS A 41 -12.03 4.12 -9.62
CA CYS A 41 -13.49 3.96 -9.58
C CYS A 41 -14.02 3.21 -10.80
N GLY A 42 -15.17 2.54 -10.66
CA GLY A 42 -15.81 1.80 -11.76
C GLY A 42 -16.76 0.71 -11.25
N MET A 43 -17.51 0.12 -12.18
CA MET A 43 -18.47 -0.95 -11.88
C MET A 43 -17.83 -2.17 -11.20
N GLY A 44 -18.66 -3.02 -10.58
CA GLY A 44 -18.22 -4.34 -10.10
C GLY A 44 -17.52 -5.12 -11.21
N SER A 45 -16.63 -6.04 -10.84
CA SER A 45 -15.87 -6.94 -11.73
C SER A 45 -14.97 -6.34 -12.83
N ILE A 46 -14.88 -5.01 -12.98
CA ILE A 46 -14.02 -4.36 -14.00
C ILE A 46 -12.49 -4.48 -13.75
N GLY A 47 -12.06 -5.17 -12.70
CA GLY A 47 -10.63 -5.38 -12.44
C GLY A 47 -9.89 -4.24 -11.72
N LYS A 48 -10.60 -3.35 -10.99
CA LYS A 48 -9.97 -2.24 -10.23
C LYS A 48 -8.84 -2.69 -9.29
N THR A 49 -9.08 -3.74 -8.52
CA THR A 49 -8.07 -4.32 -7.62
C THR A 49 -6.91 -4.94 -8.39
N THR A 50 -7.17 -5.47 -9.58
CA THR A 50 -6.13 -5.97 -10.49
C THR A 50 -5.23 -4.83 -10.94
N LEU A 51 -5.80 -3.70 -11.41
CA LEU A 51 -5.03 -2.50 -11.77
C LEU A 51 -4.13 -2.02 -10.63
N ALA A 52 -4.71 -1.84 -9.44
CA ALA A 52 -3.98 -1.40 -8.26
C ALA A 52 -2.85 -2.37 -7.89
N ARG A 53 -3.04 -3.68 -8.08
CA ARG A 53 -2.03 -4.70 -7.80
C ARG A 53 -0.87 -4.66 -8.80
N HIS A 54 -1.15 -4.40 -10.08
CA HIS A 54 -0.09 -4.21 -11.07
C HIS A 54 0.76 -2.98 -10.77
N ILE A 55 0.13 -1.85 -10.42
CA ILE A 55 0.85 -0.63 -10.02
C ILE A 55 1.69 -0.90 -8.76
N PHE A 56 1.11 -1.53 -7.73
CA PHE A 56 1.82 -1.89 -6.50
C PHE A 56 3.06 -2.77 -6.75
N ASN A 57 2.99 -3.67 -7.74
CA ASN A 57 4.08 -4.58 -8.07
C ASN A 57 5.08 -4.00 -9.07
N HIS A 58 4.78 -2.88 -9.71
CA HIS A 58 5.57 -2.28 -10.77
C HIS A 58 6.96 -1.86 -10.27
N GLU A 59 8.00 -2.16 -11.06
CA GLU A 59 9.39 -1.93 -10.67
C GLU A 59 9.68 -0.45 -10.37
N MET A 60 9.26 0.47 -11.25
CA MET A 60 9.40 1.91 -11.03
C MET A 60 8.80 2.38 -9.69
N ILE A 61 7.64 1.85 -9.29
CA ILE A 61 7.01 2.19 -7.99
C ILE A 61 7.88 1.68 -6.85
N LYS A 62 8.35 0.43 -6.92
CA LYS A 62 9.21 -0.15 -5.88
C LYS A 62 10.57 0.53 -5.75
N ASN A 63 11.09 1.06 -6.85
CA ASN A 63 12.38 1.76 -6.87
C ASN A 63 12.25 3.24 -6.46
N HIS A 64 11.09 3.86 -6.70
CA HIS A 64 10.87 5.27 -6.37
C HIS A 64 10.49 5.49 -4.91
N PHE A 65 9.70 4.60 -4.29
CA PHE A 65 9.25 4.75 -2.90
C PHE A 65 10.04 3.88 -1.92
N ASP A 66 10.50 4.46 -0.80
CA ASP A 66 11.22 3.77 0.29
C ASP A 66 10.44 2.65 0.98
N GLY A 67 9.14 2.54 0.70
CA GLY A 67 8.27 1.52 1.24
C GLY A 67 6.89 1.58 0.61
N VAL A 68 6.42 0.43 0.12
CA VAL A 68 5.09 0.28 -0.49
C VAL A 68 4.30 -0.72 0.33
N VAL A 69 3.12 -0.32 0.81
CA VAL A 69 2.28 -1.17 1.67
C VAL A 69 0.92 -1.42 1.03
N TRP A 70 0.50 -2.69 1.02
CA TRP A 70 -0.84 -3.09 0.61
C TRP A 70 -1.69 -3.45 1.84
N VAL A 71 -2.79 -2.72 2.07
CA VAL A 71 -3.73 -2.99 3.16
C VAL A 71 -5.10 -3.31 2.57
N CYS A 72 -5.68 -4.45 2.97
CA CYS A 72 -7.04 -4.81 2.61
C CYS A 72 -7.99 -4.37 3.71
N ILE A 73 -8.91 -3.45 3.40
CA ILE A 73 -9.91 -2.95 4.33
C ILE A 73 -11.21 -3.74 4.13
N SER A 74 -11.63 -4.48 5.16
CA SER A 74 -12.94 -5.16 5.17
C SER A 74 -14.02 -4.21 5.68
N GLN A 75 -15.30 -4.58 5.59
CA GLN A 75 -16.40 -3.74 6.09
C GLN A 75 -16.36 -3.53 7.62
N GLN A 76 -15.66 -4.39 8.35
CA GLN A 76 -15.48 -4.31 9.81
C GLN A 76 -14.01 -4.12 10.18
N PHE A 77 -13.34 -3.17 9.53
CA PHE A 77 -11.96 -2.82 9.90
C PHE A 77 -11.91 -1.87 11.09
N THR A 78 -10.79 -1.90 11.83
CA THR A 78 -10.46 -0.90 12.85
C THR A 78 -9.29 -0.02 12.36
N ARG A 79 -9.21 1.22 12.84
CA ARG A 79 -8.07 2.09 12.54
C ARG A 79 -6.78 1.48 13.09
N LYS A 80 -6.85 0.91 14.30
CA LYS A 80 -5.78 0.10 14.90
C LYS A 80 -5.18 -0.92 13.94
N TYR A 81 -6.02 -1.76 13.32
CA TYR A 81 -5.56 -2.79 12.39
C TYR A 81 -4.79 -2.19 11.19
N VAL A 82 -5.26 -1.07 10.65
CA VAL A 82 -4.60 -0.40 9.53
C VAL A 82 -3.24 0.15 9.96
N TRP A 83 -3.16 0.83 11.10
CA TRP A 83 -1.90 1.37 11.62
C TRP A 83 -0.88 0.28 11.94
N GLU A 84 -1.29 -0.79 12.63
CA GLU A 84 -0.44 -1.95 12.91
C GLU A 84 0.06 -2.59 11.62
N THR A 85 -0.80 -2.76 10.62
CA THR A 85 -0.41 -3.37 9.33
C THR A 85 0.65 -2.53 8.63
N ILE A 86 0.49 -1.20 8.61
CA ILE A 86 1.44 -0.29 7.96
C ILE A 86 2.77 -0.26 8.72
N LEU A 87 2.73 -0.10 10.05
CA LEU A 87 3.92 -0.08 10.90
C LEU A 87 4.74 -1.37 10.77
N ASN A 88 4.09 -2.54 10.84
CA ASN A 88 4.77 -3.83 10.70
C ASN A 88 5.40 -4.04 9.31
N ARG A 89 4.91 -3.35 8.27
CA ARG A 89 5.44 -3.45 6.90
C ARG A 89 6.55 -2.45 6.63
N LEU A 90 6.52 -1.28 7.25
CA LEU A 90 7.52 -0.22 7.07
C LEU A 90 8.68 -0.28 8.07
N SER A 91 8.45 -0.85 9.26
CA SER A 91 9.49 -1.01 10.29
C SER A 91 10.37 -2.22 9.97
N SER A 92 11.68 -2.01 9.88
CA SER A 92 12.67 -3.09 9.79
C SER A 92 12.87 -3.84 11.12
N LYS A 93 12.36 -3.29 12.23
CA LYS A 93 12.47 -3.87 13.57
C LYS A 93 11.15 -4.56 13.90
N HIS A 94 11.17 -5.88 13.92
CA HIS A 94 10.10 -6.73 14.44
C HIS A 94 9.95 -6.49 15.95
N ASP A 95 9.15 -5.49 16.32
CA ASP A 95 8.71 -5.23 17.69
C ASP A 95 7.20 -5.42 17.83
N GLY A 96 6.64 -6.35 17.05
CA GLY A 96 5.19 -6.54 16.87
C GLY A 96 4.43 -6.83 18.17
N GLN A 97 5.11 -7.32 19.22
CA GLN A 97 4.51 -7.45 20.56
C GLN A 97 4.27 -6.12 21.25
N ARG A 98 5.07 -5.09 21.00
CA ARG A 98 4.88 -3.76 21.61
C ARG A 98 3.76 -2.97 20.94
N GLU A 99 3.52 -3.20 19.66
CA GLU A 99 2.49 -2.47 18.89
C GLU A 99 1.07 -2.92 19.24
N SER A 100 0.87 -4.22 19.48
CA SER A 100 -0.46 -4.75 19.82
C SER A 100 -1.06 -4.17 21.11
N ASN A 101 -0.21 -3.68 22.04
CA ASN A 101 -0.65 -3.08 23.30
C ASN A 101 -0.86 -1.57 23.22
N MET A 102 -0.47 -0.93 22.10
CA MET A 102 -0.64 0.52 21.91
C MET A 102 -2.10 0.87 21.59
N THR A 103 -2.49 2.05 22.03
CA THR A 103 -3.73 2.73 21.64
C THR A 103 -3.68 3.19 20.18
N GLU A 104 -4.83 3.55 19.62
CA GLU A 104 -4.88 4.04 18.24
C GLU A 104 -4.06 5.33 18.03
N ASP A 105 -4.06 6.22 19.03
CA ASP A 105 -3.33 7.49 18.98
C ASP A 105 -1.81 7.28 19.05
N GLU A 106 -1.34 6.37 19.92
CA GLU A 106 0.07 6.00 20.00
C GLU A 106 0.57 5.35 18.70
N LEU A 107 -0.24 4.48 18.09
CA LEU A 107 0.08 3.88 16.79
C LEU A 107 0.15 4.94 15.68
N GLN A 108 -0.79 5.90 15.69
CA GLN A 108 -0.78 7.00 14.73
C GLN A 108 0.44 7.90 14.89
N GLU A 109 0.79 8.28 16.12
CA GLU A 109 1.96 9.11 16.42
C GLU A 109 3.26 8.39 16.00
N LYS A 110 3.36 7.09 16.33
CA LYS A 110 4.52 6.28 15.93
C LYS A 110 4.66 6.20 14.40
N LEU A 111 3.54 6.02 13.69
CA LEU A 111 3.54 5.99 12.23
C LEU A 111 3.94 7.35 11.63
N PHE A 112 3.42 8.44 12.18
CA PHE A 112 3.79 9.79 11.75
C PHE A 112 5.30 10.04 11.89
N ARG A 113 5.87 9.73 13.06
CA ARG A 113 7.32 9.85 13.31
C ARG A 113 8.14 8.97 12.36
N LEU A 114 7.69 7.74 12.08
CA LEU A 114 8.35 6.85 11.12
C LEU A 114 8.39 7.46 9.71
N LEU A 115 7.30 8.07 9.25
CA LEU A 115 7.23 8.69 7.93
C LEU A 115 8.04 9.99 7.83
N GLU A 116 8.06 10.81 8.88
CA GLU A 116 8.89 12.03 8.93
C GLU A 116 10.40 11.72 8.87
N THR A 117 10.84 10.70 9.60
CA THR A 117 12.27 10.30 9.59
C THR A 117 12.72 9.81 8.23
N LYS A 118 11.85 9.15 7.44
CA LYS A 118 12.17 8.74 6.07
C LYS A 118 12.20 9.90 5.08
N LYS A 119 11.27 10.85 5.22
CA LYS A 119 11.21 12.05 4.36
C LYS A 119 12.48 12.91 4.42
N SER A 120 13.21 12.86 5.54
CA SER A 120 14.41 13.69 5.76
C SER A 120 15.72 13.03 5.32
N GLY A 121 15.67 11.80 4.78
CA GLY A 121 16.86 10.99 4.45
C GLY A 121 17.40 11.15 3.03
N THR A 122 16.74 11.91 2.17
CA THR A 122 17.16 12.17 0.78
C THR A 122 17.72 13.58 0.67
N GLY A 123 19.03 13.69 0.93
CA GLY A 123 19.87 14.84 0.60
C GLY A 123 21.15 14.35 -0.09
#